data_AF-A0A958Q9P0-F1
#
_entry.id   AF-A0A958Q9P0-F1
#
_cell.length_a   1.000
_cell.length_b   1.000
_cell.length_c   1.000
_cell.angle_alpha   90.00
_cell.angle_beta   90.00
_cell.angle_gamma   90.00
#
_symmetry.space_group_name_H-M   'P 1'
#
loop_
_entity.id
_entity.type
_entity.pdbx_description
1 polymer ?
#
loop_
_entity_poly.entity_id
_entity_poly.type
_entity_poly.pdbx_seq_one_letter_code
_entity_poly.pdbx_strand_id
1 'polypeptide(L)' 'IELDGWQEDISSARKWHHLPPEARLYLSTISEIIGCQVSIVSVGPERDSTLFSSNASFVKNFV' A
#
# COMPACT_ATOMS: atom_id res chain seq x y z
N ILE A 1 3.64 -12.39 15.51
CA ILE A 1 2.48 -12.31 14.59
C ILE A 1 2.98 -12.87 13.28
N GLU A 2 2.31 -13.87 12.74
CA GLU A 2 2.65 -14.46 11.44
C GLU A 2 1.48 -14.20 10.49
N LEU A 3 1.80 -13.88 9.23
CA LEU A 3 0.85 -13.54 8.17
C LEU A 3 1.24 -14.31 6.91
N ASP A 4 0.23 -14.70 6.12
CA ASP A 4 0.46 -15.31 4.82
C ASP A 4 1.13 -14.29 3.87
N GLY A 5 2.09 -14.78 3.08
CA GLY A 5 2.73 -14.00 2.03
C GLY A 5 1.92 -14.02 0.72
N TRP A 6 2.38 -13.23 -0.25
CA TRP A 6 1.86 -13.24 -1.61
C TRP A 6 3.00 -13.52 -2.60
N GLN A 7 2.67 -14.16 -3.73
CA GLN A 7 3.62 -14.41 -4.84
C GLN A 7 3.26 -13.62 -6.11
N GLU A 8 2.11 -12.97 -6.11
CA GLU A 8 1.61 -12.20 -7.24
C GLU A 8 2.45 -10.93 -7.45
N ASP A 9 2.74 -10.60 -8.71
CA ASP A 9 3.40 -9.34 -9.05
C ASP A 9 2.44 -8.16 -8.85
N ILE A 10 2.86 -7.19 -8.04
CA ILE A 10 2.08 -5.99 -7.69
C ILE A 10 2.58 -4.73 -8.40
N SER A 11 3.58 -4.84 -9.28
CA SER A 11 4.19 -3.70 -9.99
C SER A 11 3.18 -2.87 -10.81
N SER A 12 2.11 -3.52 -11.28
CA SER A 12 1.02 -2.91 -12.04
C SER A 12 -0.11 -2.31 -11.17
N ALA A 13 -0.04 -2.44 -9.84
CA ALA A 13 -1.07 -1.91 -8.96
C ALA A 13 -1.12 -0.37 -9.06
N ARG A 14 -2.33 0.17 -9.19
CA ARG A 14 -2.61 1.62 -9.24
C ARG A 14 -3.69 2.05 -8.25
N LYS A 15 -4.30 1.08 -7.57
CA LYS A 15 -5.32 1.28 -6.54
C LYS A 15 -5.09 0.28 -5.41
N TRP A 16 -5.51 0.63 -4.21
CA TRP A 16 -5.42 -0.23 -3.03
C TRP A 16 -6.03 -1.62 -3.24
N HIS A 17 -7.17 -1.70 -3.92
CA HIS A 17 -7.86 -2.96 -4.20
C HIS A 17 -7.21 -3.79 -5.32
N HIS A 18 -6.16 -3.30 -5.99
CA HIS A 18 -5.36 -4.12 -6.92
C HIS A 18 -4.30 -4.96 -6.19
N LEU A 19 -3.96 -4.60 -4.93
CA LEU A 19 -3.04 -5.42 -4.14
C LEU A 19 -3.70 -6.73 -3.73
N PRO A 20 -2.95 -7.84 -3.58
CA PRO A 20 -3.43 -9.10 -3.04
C PRO A 20 -4.03 -8.91 -1.63
N PRO A 21 -5.05 -9.71 -1.23
CA PRO A 21 -5.62 -9.66 0.11
C PRO A 21 -4.57 -9.74 1.23
N GLU A 22 -3.57 -10.59 1.07
CA GLU A 22 -2.48 -10.85 2.02
C GLU A 22 -1.58 -9.60 2.16
N ALA A 23 -1.29 -8.92 1.05
CA ALA A 23 -0.54 -7.67 1.05
C ALA A 23 -1.29 -6.55 1.75
N ARG A 24 -2.61 -6.46 1.55
CA ARG A 24 -3.45 -5.49 2.25
C ARG A 24 -3.51 -5.79 3.75
N LEU A 25 -3.66 -7.06 4.12
CA LEU A 25 -3.65 -7.48 5.51
C LEU A 25 -2.33 -7.12 6.19
N TYR A 26 -1.20 -7.41 5.55
CA TYR A 26 0.13 -7.04 6.04
C TYR A 26 0.25 -5.54 6.35
N LEU A 27 -0.19 -4.68 5.43
CA LEU A 27 -0.14 -3.23 5.60
C LEU A 27 -1.09 -2.74 6.71
N SER A 28 -2.28 -3.34 6.82
CA SER A 28 -3.21 -3.06 7.92
C SER A 28 -2.65 -3.48 9.28
N THR A 29 -2.03 -4.66 9.38
CA THR A 29 -1.39 -5.14 10.61
C THR A 29 -0.23 -4.23 11.03
N ILE A 30 0.61 -3.79 10.10
CA ILE A 30 1.66 -2.79 10.41
C ILE A 30 1.03 -1.53 10.98
N SER A 31 0.00 -1.00 10.32
CA SER A 31 -0.70 0.23 10.71
C SER A 31 -1.25 0.16 12.13
N GLU A 32 -1.84 -0.99 12.49
CA GLU A 32 -2.41 -1.24 13.82
C GLU A 32 -1.32 -1.31 14.90
N ILE A 33 -0.23 -2.04 14.65
CA ILE A 33 0.88 -2.19 15.60
C ILE A 33 1.54 -0.85 15.91
N ILE A 34 1.73 -0.01 14.89
CA ILE A 34 2.41 1.29 15.05
C ILE A 34 1.45 2.40 15.49
N GLY A 35 0.12 2.16 15.47
CA GLY A 35 -0.89 3.17 15.77
C GLY A 35 -0.93 4.35 14.78
N CYS A 36 -0.48 4.14 13.54
CA CYS A 36 -0.37 5.18 12.52
C CYS A 36 -0.80 4.62 11.16
N GLN A 37 -1.51 5.44 10.38
CA GLN A 37 -2.08 5.00 9.11
C GLN A 37 -1.06 4.96 7.98
N VAL A 38 -1.03 3.84 7.24
CA VAL A 38 -0.31 3.74 5.97
C VAL A 38 -0.91 4.71 4.96
N SER A 39 -0.12 5.74 4.62
CA SER A 39 -0.54 6.83 3.74
C SER A 39 -0.12 6.58 2.29
N ILE A 40 1.07 6.00 2.09
CA ILE A 40 1.68 5.83 0.77
C ILE A 40 2.28 4.42 0.68
N VAL A 41 2.12 3.77 -0.46
CA VAL A 41 2.75 2.48 -0.78
C VAL A 41 3.38 2.57 -2.18
N SER A 42 4.71 2.49 -2.28
CA SER A 42 5.40 2.39 -3.56
C SER A 42 5.44 0.93 -4.00
N VAL A 43 5.03 0.66 -5.24
CA VAL A 43 5.00 -0.69 -5.84
C VAL A 43 5.96 -0.82 -7.02
N GLY A 44 6.73 0.23 -7.34
CA GLY A 44 7.66 0.23 -8.45
C GLY A 44 8.42 1.55 -8.59
N PRO A 45 9.37 1.62 -9.54
CA PRO A 45 10.26 2.77 -9.73
C PRO A 45 9.56 3.97 -10.41
N GLU A 46 8.50 3.73 -11.17
CA GLU A 46 7.79 4.79 -11.91
C GLU A 46 7.00 5.70 -10.98
N ARG A 47 6.83 6.97 -11.37
CA ARG A 47 6.09 7.98 -10.59
C ARG A 47 4.66 7.54 -10.27
N ASP A 48 3.99 6.93 -11.24
CA ASP A 48 2.61 6.46 -11.11
C ASP A 48 2.51 5.11 -10.36
N SER A 49 3.63 4.45 -10.05
CA SER A 49 3.70 3.21 -9.26
C SER A 49 3.65 3.48 -7.75
N THR A 50 2.78 4.43 -7.36
CA THR A 50 2.58 4.85 -5.97
C THR A 50 1.08 4.87 -5.65
N LEU A 51 0.70 4.11 -4.62
CA LEU A 51 -0.66 4.07 -4.11
C LEU A 51 -0.82 5.07 -2.97
N PHE A 52 -1.87 5.88 -3.05
CA PHE A 52 -2.21 6.87 -2.02
C PHE A 52 -3.48 6.43 -1.30
N SER A 53 -3.47 6.42 0.04
CA SER A 53 -4.68 6.26 0.84
C SER A 53 -5.52 7.54 0.80
N SER A 54 -6.79 7.46 1.22
CA SER A 54 -7.69 8.63 1.29
C SER A 54 -7.08 9.79 2.09
N ASN A 55 -6.31 9.48 3.13
CA ASN A 55 -5.74 10.45 4.05
C ASN A 55 -4.42 11.04 3.54
N ALA A 56 -3.83 10.43 2.52
CA ALA A 56 -2.65 10.94 1.81
C ALA A 56 -3.00 11.77 0.57
N SER A 57 -4.29 12.06 0.36
CA SER A 57 -4.78 12.85 -0.78
C SER A 57 -4.11 14.21 -0.90
N PHE A 58 -3.70 14.82 0.22
CA PHE A 58 -2.94 16.07 0.21
C PHE A 58 -1.53 15.89 -0.40
N VAL A 59 -0.87 14.74 -0.18
CA VAL A 59 0.48 14.45 -0.70
C VAL A 59 0.44 14.18 -2.20
N LYS A 60 -0.65 13.58 -2.69
CA LYS A 60 -0.85 13.31 -4.12
C LYS A 60 -0.76 14.56 -4.99
N ASN A 61 -1.02 15.76 -4.44
CA ASN A 61 -0.93 17.02 -5.19
C ASN A 61 0.52 17.52 -5.38
N PHE A 62 1.49 16.93 -4.68
CA PHE A 62 2.90 17.35 -4.70
C PHE A 62 3.84 16.34 -5.37
N VAL A 63 3.31 15.19 -5.82
CA VAL A 63 4.06 14.11 -6.46
C VAL A 63 3.61 13.93 -7.90
#